data_AF-A0A9E5KMT1-F1
#
_entry.id   AF-A0A9E5KMT1-F1
#
_cell.length_a   1.000
_cell.length_b   1.000
_cell.length_c   1.000
_cell.angle_alpha   90.00
_cell.angle_beta   90.00
_cell.angle_gamma   90.00
#
_symmetry.space_group_name_H-M   'P 1'
#
loop_
_entity.id
_entity.type
_entity.pdbx_description
1 polymer ?
#
loop_
_entity_poly.entity_id
_entity_poly.type
_entity_poly.pdbx_seq_one_letter_code
_entity_poly.pdbx_strand_id
1 'polypeptide(L)'
;MLEVAVTDGRRVLAGGREGFWLWRIGGEPALTDKTTDLTTIMGAERSAAWGSAHIVEEKNPDGISVGTCVEIKHDGAVERYEPDGSPHITAIEFIDGDLWIGHEHGLDVLRRVEVLEPEDAEVDAAAAESAAPGAKKKQLDENGKPVRQFVGKISPIRSWRFEGPVLFIYPERLGGGGSIVSLHGGFMLLKQTAIGDSPVFTGRGDVK
;
A
#
# COMPACT_ATOMS: atom_id res chain seq x y z
N MET A 1 -16.33 -9.85 15.30
CA MET A 1 -15.73 -8.53 14.97
C MET A 1 -14.29 -8.54 15.41
N LEU A 2 -13.37 -8.25 14.49
CA LEU A 2 -11.93 -8.28 14.78
C LEU A 2 -11.48 -6.96 15.42
N GLU A 3 -10.70 -7.05 16.49
CA GLU A 3 -10.34 -5.89 17.31
C GLU A 3 -8.84 -5.61 17.31
N VAL A 4 -7.98 -6.61 17.08
CA VAL A 4 -6.53 -6.43 17.08
C VAL A 4 -5.78 -7.43 16.20
N ALA A 5 -4.64 -7.03 15.65
CA ALA A 5 -3.61 -7.94 15.16
C ALA A 5 -2.20 -7.42 15.45
N VAL A 6 -1.28 -8.35 15.74
CA VAL A 6 0.14 -8.10 16.00
C VAL A 6 0.94 -9.17 15.26
N THR A 7 2.04 -8.76 14.62
CA THR A 7 2.96 -9.69 13.96
C THR A 7 4.37 -9.59 14.53
N ASP A 8 5.10 -10.70 14.56
CA ASP A 8 6.57 -10.72 14.70
C ASP A 8 7.28 -11.00 13.34
N GLY A 9 6.52 -10.92 12.25
CA GLY A 9 6.96 -11.25 10.89
C GLY A 9 7.13 -12.75 10.63
N ARG A 10 6.82 -13.62 11.60
CA ARG A 10 6.73 -15.09 11.44
C ARG A 10 5.37 -15.62 11.89
N ARG A 11 4.68 -14.87 12.75
CA ARG A 11 3.40 -15.19 13.34
C ARG A 11 2.53 -13.96 13.30
N VAL A 12 1.25 -14.14 12.98
CA VAL A 12 0.22 -13.11 13.13
C VAL A 12 -0.68 -13.59 14.27
N LEU A 13 -0.70 -12.84 15.37
CA LEU A 13 -1.70 -13.00 16.42
C LEU A 13 -2.79 -11.99 16.16
N ALA A 14 -4.03 -12.41 16.05
CA ALA A 14 -5.12 -11.49 15.84
C ALA A 14 -6.38 -11.98 16.53
N GLY A 15 -7.22 -11.07 17.00
CA GLY A 15 -8.37 -11.45 17.80
C GLY A 15 -9.38 -10.36 17.97
N GLY A 16 -10.50 -10.74 18.57
CA GLY A 16 -11.58 -9.84 18.98
C GLY A 16 -12.52 -10.58 19.92
N ARG A 17 -13.77 -10.12 20.02
CA ARG A 17 -14.78 -10.69 20.92
C ARG A 17 -14.98 -12.21 20.87
N GLU A 18 -14.60 -12.87 19.77
CA GLU A 18 -14.76 -14.31 19.56
C GLU A 18 -13.51 -15.13 19.91
N GLY A 19 -12.43 -14.48 20.37
CA GLY A 19 -11.17 -15.10 20.74
C GLY A 19 -9.99 -14.61 19.90
N PHE A 20 -8.82 -15.22 20.10
CA PHE A 20 -7.61 -14.90 19.35
C PHE A 20 -7.12 -16.09 18.55
N TRP A 21 -6.71 -15.82 17.33
CA TRP A 21 -6.12 -16.74 16.38
C TRP A 21 -4.64 -16.37 16.20
N LEU A 22 -3.77 -17.32 16.53
CA LEU A 22 -2.35 -17.25 16.25
C LEU A 22 -2.05 -18.06 14.99
N TRP A 23 -1.71 -17.38 13.92
CA TRP A 23 -1.26 -17.98 12.68
C TRP A 23 0.26 -17.97 12.62
N ARG A 24 0.87 -19.09 12.24
CA ARG A 24 2.25 -19.13 11.75
C ARG A 24 2.23 -18.94 10.24
N ILE A 25 3.08 -18.08 9.72
CA ILE A 25 3.33 -18.02 8.28
C ILE A 25 3.89 -19.39 7.86
N GLY A 26 3.08 -20.18 7.14
CA GLY A 26 3.38 -21.57 6.76
C GLY A 26 3.07 -22.66 7.81
N GLY A 27 2.21 -22.40 8.81
CA GLY A 27 1.81 -23.40 9.81
C GLY A 27 0.31 -23.38 10.14
N GLU A 28 -0.15 -24.37 10.90
CA GLU A 28 -1.56 -24.47 11.35
C GLU A 28 -1.92 -23.44 12.44
N PRO A 29 -3.14 -22.88 12.42
CA PRO A 29 -3.59 -21.90 13.41
C PRO A 29 -3.78 -22.50 14.80
N ALA A 30 -3.55 -21.69 15.85
CA ALA A 30 -3.80 -22.05 17.26
C ALA A 30 -4.55 -20.94 18.02
N LEU A 31 -5.44 -21.33 18.94
CA LEU A 31 -6.20 -20.39 19.79
C LEU A 31 -5.33 -19.89 20.96
N THR A 32 -5.51 -18.64 21.42
CA THR A 32 -4.82 -18.10 22.62
C THR A 32 -5.69 -17.09 23.37
N ASP A 33 -5.38 -16.85 24.65
CA ASP A 33 -6.18 -16.00 25.56
C ASP A 33 -5.56 -14.62 25.85
N LYS A 34 -4.59 -14.16 25.04
CA LYS A 34 -3.86 -12.90 25.30
C LYS A 34 -4.53 -11.73 24.57
N THR A 35 -4.91 -10.68 25.32
CA THR A 35 -5.55 -9.46 24.80
C THR A 35 -4.54 -8.39 24.39
N THR A 36 -4.94 -7.48 23.49
CA THR A 36 -4.15 -6.33 23.05
C THR A 36 -5.10 -5.20 22.65
N ASP A 37 -4.89 -3.97 23.11
CA ASP A 37 -5.79 -2.81 22.88
C ASP A 37 -5.43 -2.06 21.57
N LEU A 38 -6.42 -1.54 20.83
CA LEU A 38 -6.14 -0.68 19.66
C LEU A 38 -7.33 0.21 19.19
N THR A 39 -7.11 1.53 19.10
CA THR A 39 -8.03 2.52 18.50
C THR A 39 -7.29 3.49 17.56
N THR A 40 -6.25 3.03 16.88
CA THR A 40 -5.37 3.92 16.09
C THR A 40 -5.10 3.33 14.71
N ILE A 41 -5.15 4.19 13.67
CA ILE A 41 -4.70 3.86 12.32
C ILE A 41 -3.26 3.35 12.42
N MET A 42 -3.04 2.08 12.08
CA MET A 42 -1.74 1.45 12.29
C MET A 42 -0.76 1.84 11.20
N GLY A 43 0.06 2.85 11.52
CA GLY A 43 1.16 3.28 10.67
C GLY A 43 0.70 4.25 9.59
N ALA A 44 0.67 5.53 9.96
CA ALA A 44 0.39 6.62 9.03
C ALA A 44 1.50 6.82 7.99
N GLU A 45 2.72 6.30 8.18
CA GLU A 45 3.83 6.43 7.22
C GLU A 45 4.58 5.12 6.99
N ARG A 46 4.98 4.87 5.74
CA ARG A 46 5.83 3.76 5.31
C ARG A 46 6.86 4.23 4.30
N SER A 47 7.97 3.52 4.19
CA SER A 47 9.07 3.85 3.26
C SER A 47 9.58 2.62 2.52
N ALA A 48 9.96 2.83 1.27
CA ALA A 48 10.60 1.88 0.37
C ALA A 48 11.84 2.52 -0.28
N ALA A 49 12.57 1.75 -1.08
CA ALA A 49 13.78 2.23 -1.73
C ALA A 49 13.53 3.40 -2.71
N TRP A 50 12.34 3.46 -3.32
CA TRP A 50 11.98 4.47 -4.33
C TRP A 50 11.19 5.65 -3.76
N GLY A 51 10.72 5.58 -2.51
CA GLY A 51 9.83 6.61 -1.97
C GLY A 51 9.22 6.29 -0.62
N SER A 52 8.36 7.18 -0.15
CA SER A 52 7.55 6.99 1.05
C SER A 52 6.08 7.23 0.77
N ALA A 53 5.22 6.66 1.61
CA ALA A 53 3.78 6.78 1.53
C ALA A 53 3.23 7.15 2.92
N HIS A 54 2.27 8.08 2.96
CA HIS A 54 1.65 8.55 4.19
C HIS A 54 0.13 8.66 4.05
N ILE A 55 -0.62 8.12 5.01
CA ILE A 55 -2.08 8.27 5.09
C ILE A 55 -2.39 9.67 5.60
N VAL A 56 -3.07 10.48 4.79
CA VAL A 56 -3.59 11.77 5.22
C VAL A 56 -4.85 11.54 6.04
N GLU A 57 -4.81 11.95 7.30
CA GLU A 57 -5.93 11.83 8.22
C GLU A 57 -6.71 13.14 8.33
N GLU A 58 -8.04 13.05 8.31
CA GLU A 58 -8.94 14.16 8.60
C GLU A 58 -9.89 13.78 9.73
N LYS A 59 -10.36 14.78 10.50
CA LYS A 59 -11.39 14.54 11.49
C LYS A 59 -12.76 14.60 10.83
N ASN A 60 -13.54 13.54 10.99
CA ASN A 60 -14.93 13.55 10.61
C ASN A 60 -15.77 14.44 11.57
N PRO A 61 -17.06 14.71 11.26
CA PRO A 61 -17.93 15.52 12.12
C PRO A 61 -18.05 15.03 13.58
N ASP A 62 -17.84 13.73 13.82
CA ASP A 62 -17.87 13.11 15.15
C ASP A 62 -16.51 13.20 15.89
N GLY A 63 -15.51 13.84 15.27
CA GLY A 63 -14.17 14.05 15.84
C GLY A 63 -13.22 12.86 15.71
N ILE A 64 -13.60 11.84 14.95
CA ILE A 64 -12.81 10.62 14.70
C ILE A 64 -11.86 10.89 13.53
N SER A 65 -10.57 10.58 13.70
CA SER A 65 -9.59 10.62 12.61
C SER A 65 -9.86 9.48 11.62
N VAL A 66 -9.98 9.83 10.34
CA VAL A 66 -10.17 8.89 9.23
C VAL A 66 -9.16 9.17 8.13
N GLY A 67 -8.63 8.12 7.49
CA GLY A 67 -7.74 8.26 6.34
C GLY A 67 -8.54 8.59 5.07
N THR A 68 -8.20 9.69 4.40
CA THR A 68 -8.92 10.15 3.20
C THR A 68 -8.17 9.86 1.91
N CYS A 69 -6.85 10.00 1.93
CA CYS A 69 -5.99 9.73 0.78
C CYS A 69 -4.59 9.27 1.24
N VAL A 70 -3.80 8.73 0.30
CA VAL A 70 -2.38 8.45 0.53
C VAL A 70 -1.53 9.45 -0.23
N GLU A 71 -0.67 10.16 0.48
CA GLU A 71 0.39 11.00 -0.09
C GLU A 71 1.62 10.15 -0.35
N ILE A 72 2.11 10.14 -1.59
CA ILE A 72 3.22 9.29 -2.05
C ILE A 72 4.35 10.18 -2.53
N LYS A 73 5.48 10.15 -1.84
CA LYS A 73 6.69 10.92 -2.16
C LYS A 73 7.68 10.03 -2.90
N HIS A 74 8.04 10.40 -4.12
CA HIS A 74 9.02 9.66 -4.93
C HIS A 74 9.70 10.61 -5.92
N ASP A 75 10.98 10.39 -6.24
CA ASP A 75 11.75 11.17 -7.23
C ASP A 75 11.73 12.71 -7.06
N GLY A 76 11.41 13.21 -5.86
CA GLY A 76 11.21 14.64 -5.58
C GLY A 76 9.82 15.18 -5.93
N ALA A 77 8.94 14.31 -6.44
CA ALA A 77 7.52 14.56 -6.65
C ALA A 77 6.68 14.07 -5.46
N VAL A 78 5.47 14.60 -5.36
CA VAL A 78 4.45 14.16 -4.40
C VAL A 78 3.17 13.90 -5.19
N GLU A 79 2.70 12.66 -5.18
CA GLU A 79 1.42 12.25 -5.77
C GLU A 79 0.41 11.96 -4.66
N ARG A 80 -0.89 12.14 -4.94
CA ARG A 80 -1.97 11.73 -4.05
C ARG A 80 -2.81 10.66 -4.71
N TYR A 81 -3.12 9.63 -3.95
CA TYR A 81 -3.99 8.55 -4.38
C TYR A 81 -5.23 8.47 -3.50
N GLU A 82 -6.38 8.43 -4.16
CA GLU A 82 -7.70 8.22 -3.56
C GLU A 82 -8.30 6.96 -4.21
N PRO A 83 -8.68 5.93 -3.42
CA PRO A 83 -9.35 4.75 -3.95
C PRO A 83 -10.69 5.11 -4.59
N ASP A 84 -11.09 4.36 -5.61
CA ASP A 84 -12.36 4.59 -6.31
C ASP A 84 -13.56 4.51 -5.35
N GLY A 85 -14.43 5.52 -5.40
CA GLY A 85 -15.57 5.66 -4.49
C GLY A 85 -15.22 6.22 -3.11
N SER A 86 -13.97 6.66 -2.91
CA SER A 86 -13.47 7.34 -1.71
C SER A 86 -13.75 6.63 -0.37
N PRO A 87 -13.56 5.29 -0.26
CA PRO A 87 -13.61 4.62 1.04
C PRO A 87 -12.51 5.14 1.96
N HIS A 88 -12.75 5.07 3.27
CA HIS A 88 -11.71 5.45 4.24
C HIS A 88 -10.54 4.48 4.17
N ILE A 89 -9.34 5.06 4.19
CA ILE A 89 -8.07 4.34 4.18
C ILE A 89 -7.70 3.99 5.61
N THR A 90 -7.37 2.73 5.81
CA THR A 90 -7.20 2.14 7.15
C THR A 90 -5.82 1.53 7.36
N ALA A 91 -5.13 1.16 6.29
CA ALA A 91 -3.78 0.61 6.37
C ALA A 91 -2.98 0.87 5.07
N ILE A 92 -1.66 1.00 5.19
CA ILE A 92 -0.73 0.97 4.07
C ILE A 92 0.47 0.08 4.39
N GLU A 93 1.04 -0.57 3.37
CA GLU A 93 2.29 -1.31 3.51
C GLU A 93 3.04 -1.47 2.19
N PHE A 94 4.37 -1.58 2.24
CA PHE A 94 5.17 -1.94 1.08
C PHE A 94 5.43 -3.44 1.02
N ILE A 95 5.08 -4.07 -0.11
CA ILE A 95 5.32 -5.48 -0.37
C ILE A 95 6.00 -5.60 -1.73
N ASP A 96 7.23 -6.11 -1.74
CA ASP A 96 8.03 -6.31 -2.95
C ASP A 96 8.18 -5.04 -3.81
N GLY A 97 8.25 -3.88 -3.16
CA GLY A 97 8.35 -2.59 -3.81
C GLY A 97 7.02 -2.01 -4.31
N ASP A 98 5.90 -2.74 -4.21
CA ASP A 98 4.58 -2.19 -4.48
C ASP A 98 3.94 -1.63 -3.21
N LEU A 99 3.18 -0.56 -3.35
CA LEU A 99 2.41 0.04 -2.26
C LEU A 99 1.02 -0.60 -2.20
N TRP A 100 0.72 -1.26 -1.09
CA TRP A 100 -0.58 -1.86 -0.82
C TRP A 100 -1.37 -0.93 0.09
N ILE A 101 -2.61 -0.64 -0.29
CA ILE A 101 -3.49 0.33 0.37
C ILE A 101 -4.76 -0.40 0.78
N GLY A 102 -4.93 -0.60 2.07
CA GLY A 102 -6.12 -1.17 2.67
C GLY A 102 -7.15 -0.09 2.98
N HIS A 103 -8.40 -0.34 2.61
CA HIS A 103 -9.52 0.58 2.80
C HIS A 103 -10.83 -0.20 3.09
N GLU A 104 -11.94 0.52 3.32
CA GLU A 104 -13.23 -0.05 3.73
C GLU A 104 -13.82 -1.11 2.77
N HIS A 105 -13.48 -1.01 1.49
CA HIS A 105 -14.02 -1.85 0.43
C HIS A 105 -13.05 -2.95 -0.02
N GLY A 106 -11.85 -3.01 0.54
CA GLY A 106 -10.84 -3.97 0.14
C GLY A 106 -9.43 -3.39 0.10
N LEU A 107 -8.69 -3.73 -0.94
CA LEU A 107 -7.28 -3.39 -1.07
C LEU A 107 -6.94 -3.02 -2.51
N ASP A 108 -6.20 -1.93 -2.67
CA ASP A 108 -5.61 -1.51 -3.94
C ASP A 108 -4.08 -1.63 -3.89
N VAL A 109 -3.47 -1.93 -5.03
CA VAL A 109 -2.01 -2.05 -5.17
C VAL A 109 -1.52 -1.07 -6.22
N LEU A 110 -0.57 -0.25 -5.82
CA LEU A 110 0.09 0.72 -6.67
C LEU A 110 1.55 0.34 -6.91
N ARG A 111 2.02 0.60 -8.13
CA ARG A 111 3.41 0.40 -8.53
C ARG A 111 4.00 1.70 -9.06
N ARG A 112 5.23 2.01 -8.65
CA ARG A 112 6.04 3.04 -9.28
C ARG A 112 6.58 2.49 -10.61
N VAL A 113 6.17 3.09 -11.71
CA VAL A 113 6.60 2.75 -13.07
C VAL A 113 7.38 3.91 -13.67
N GLU A 114 8.33 3.63 -14.54
CA GLU A 114 9.03 4.67 -15.31
C GLU A 114 8.27 4.92 -16.59
N VAL A 115 7.85 6.16 -16.79
CA VAL A 115 7.15 6.60 -17.99
C VAL A 115 7.96 7.70 -18.66
N LEU A 116 8.01 7.67 -19.97
CA LEU A 116 8.64 8.69 -20.78
C LEU A 116 7.74 9.94 -20.76
N GLU A 117 8.27 11.11 -20.43
CA GLU A 117 7.46 12.34 -20.42
C GLU A 117 6.74 12.52 -21.76
N PRO A 118 5.41 12.80 -21.75
CA PRO A 118 4.71 13.13 -22.98
C PRO A 118 5.33 14.38 -23.61
N GLU A 119 5.41 14.42 -24.93
CA GLU A 119 5.75 15.65 -25.65
C GLU A 119 4.72 16.70 -25.25
N ASP A 120 5.16 17.81 -24.64
CA ASP A 120 4.26 18.83 -24.09
C ASP A 120 3.15 19.16 -25.10
N ALA A 121 1.89 18.90 -24.72
CA ALA A 121 0.77 19.65 -25.28
C ALA A 121 1.03 21.12 -24.93
N GLU A 122 0.98 21.99 -25.93
CA GLU A 122 1.27 23.44 -25.84
C GLU A 122 0.90 24.02 -24.48
N VAL A 123 1.90 24.19 -23.61
CA VAL A 123 1.71 24.84 -22.32
C VAL A 123 1.65 26.33 -22.62
N ASP A 124 0.44 26.90 -22.65
CA ASP A 124 0.25 28.34 -22.66
C ASP A 124 1.09 28.95 -21.54
N ALA A 125 1.93 29.91 -21.90
CA ALA A 125 3.00 30.50 -21.09
C ALA A 125 2.54 31.22 -19.80
N ALA A 126 1.26 31.13 -19.44
CA ALA A 126 0.68 31.73 -18.24
C ALA A 126 0.77 30.84 -16.99
N ALA A 127 1.08 29.53 -17.10
CA ALA A 127 1.15 28.62 -15.95
C ALA A 127 2.56 28.51 -15.31
N ALA A 128 3.57 29.21 -15.85
CA ALA A 128 4.95 29.10 -15.39
C ALA A 128 5.24 29.82 -14.06
N GLU A 129 4.31 30.63 -13.54
CA GLU A 129 4.49 31.37 -12.27
C GLU A 129 4.01 30.62 -11.01
N SER A 130 3.43 29.42 -11.13
CA SER A 130 2.98 28.63 -9.97
C SER A 130 3.78 27.35 -9.72
N ALA A 131 5.01 27.25 -10.26
CA ALA A 131 5.84 26.07 -10.06
C ALA A 131 6.16 25.84 -8.57
N ALA A 132 5.70 24.71 -8.04
CA ALA A 132 5.97 24.25 -6.68
C ALA A 132 7.50 24.17 -6.41
N PRO A 133 7.95 24.43 -5.17
CA PRO A 133 9.38 24.42 -4.84
C PRO A 133 9.92 22.99 -4.99
N GLY A 134 10.71 22.74 -6.04
CA GLY A 134 11.34 21.44 -6.31
C GLY A 134 11.44 21.02 -7.77
N ALA A 135 10.79 21.73 -8.71
CA ALA A 135 10.85 21.40 -10.13
C ALA A 135 12.30 21.46 -10.67
N LYS A 136 12.85 20.31 -11.07
CA LYS A 136 14.14 20.22 -11.76
C LYS A 136 14.03 20.97 -13.10
N LYS A 137 15.01 21.82 -13.42
CA LYS A 137 15.06 22.52 -14.72
C LYS A 137 15.11 21.50 -15.86
N LYS A 138 14.19 21.60 -16.84
CA LYS A 138 14.21 20.77 -18.06
C LYS A 138 15.58 20.91 -18.74
N GLN A 139 16.27 19.80 -18.95
CA GLN A 139 17.56 19.75 -19.63
C GLN A 139 17.33 19.88 -21.14
N LEU A 140 18.08 20.76 -21.81
CA LEU A 140 17.97 20.98 -23.25
C LEU A 140 19.06 20.20 -23.99
N ASP A 141 18.74 19.66 -25.16
CA ASP A 141 19.71 19.07 -26.07
C ASP A 141 20.54 20.14 -26.80
N GLU A 142 21.51 19.70 -27.61
CA GLU A 142 22.39 20.56 -28.40
C GLU A 142 21.62 21.47 -29.40
N ASN A 143 20.36 21.15 -29.68
CA ASN A 143 19.48 21.89 -30.59
C ASN A 143 18.43 22.73 -29.84
N GLY A 144 18.53 22.85 -28.51
CA GLY A 144 17.59 23.63 -27.69
C GLY A 144 16.22 22.99 -27.52
N LYS A 145 16.06 21.68 -27.78
CA LYS A 145 14.84 20.93 -27.48
C LYS A 145 14.94 20.28 -26.10
N PRO A 146 13.82 20.15 -25.36
CA PRO A 146 13.83 19.44 -24.08
C PRO A 146 14.21 17.98 -24.30
N VAL A 147 15.23 17.52 -23.57
CA VAL A 147 15.61 16.10 -23.52
C VAL A 147 14.47 15.36 -22.84
N ARG A 148 13.91 14.35 -23.51
CA ARG A 148 12.87 13.50 -22.90
C ARG A 148 13.46 12.77 -21.70
N GLN A 149 12.86 12.98 -20.53
CA GLN A 149 13.26 12.31 -19.30
C GLN A 149 12.29 11.18 -18.97
N PHE A 150 12.81 10.11 -18.37
CA PHE A 150 11.97 9.13 -17.70
C PHE A 150 11.61 9.69 -16.33
N VAL A 151 10.32 9.68 -16.01
CA VAL A 151 9.80 10.16 -14.73
C VAL A 151 9.08 8.99 -14.07
N GLY A 152 9.29 8.85 -12.76
CA GLY A 152 8.50 7.94 -11.95
C GLY A 152 7.04 8.35 -11.98
N LYS A 153 6.13 7.39 -12.12
CA LYS A 153 4.69 7.60 -11.99
C LYS A 153 4.10 6.50 -11.14
N ILE A 154 3.19 6.84 -10.25
CA ILE A 154 2.41 5.83 -9.52
C ILE A 154 1.24 5.35 -10.39
N SER A 155 1.12 4.03 -10.57
CA SER A 155 0.05 3.41 -11.33
C SER A 155 -0.65 2.33 -10.52
N PRO A 156 -1.99 2.35 -10.41
CA PRO A 156 -2.75 1.23 -9.86
C PRO A 156 -2.59 0.01 -10.76
N ILE A 157 -2.17 -1.11 -10.18
CA ILE A 157 -1.94 -2.36 -10.92
C ILE A 157 -2.94 -3.44 -10.56
N ARG A 158 -3.51 -3.41 -9.34
CA ARG A 158 -4.52 -4.37 -8.89
C ARG A 158 -5.46 -3.77 -7.87
N SER A 159 -6.62 -4.39 -7.80
CA SER A 159 -7.66 -4.07 -6.84
C SER A 159 -8.38 -5.36 -6.44
N TRP A 160 -8.55 -5.56 -5.14
CA TRP A 160 -9.36 -6.64 -4.57
C TRP A 160 -10.46 -6.05 -3.70
N ARG A 161 -11.62 -6.71 -3.72
CA ARG A 161 -12.79 -6.32 -2.93
C ARG A 161 -13.18 -7.48 -2.04
N PHE A 162 -13.37 -7.20 -0.76
CA PHE A 162 -13.78 -8.17 0.25
C PHE A 162 -14.50 -7.44 1.38
N GLU A 163 -15.13 -8.20 2.26
CA GLU A 163 -15.99 -7.62 3.29
C GLU A 163 -15.18 -6.86 4.36
N GLY A 164 -15.54 -5.58 4.50
CA GLY A 164 -15.14 -4.72 5.60
C GLY A 164 -13.73 -4.12 5.50
N PRO A 165 -13.44 -3.13 6.36
CA PRO A 165 -12.16 -2.43 6.36
C PRO A 165 -10.95 -3.33 6.58
N VAL A 166 -9.91 -3.11 5.79
CA VAL A 166 -8.59 -3.73 6.00
C VAL A 166 -7.92 -3.10 7.21
N LEU A 167 -7.77 -3.86 8.27
CA LEU A 167 -7.12 -3.36 9.49
C LEU A 167 -5.60 -3.54 9.42
N PHE A 168 -5.14 -4.66 8.85
CA PHE A 168 -3.72 -5.02 8.84
C PHE A 168 -3.29 -5.63 7.53
N ILE A 169 -2.07 -5.27 7.12
CA ILE A 169 -1.35 -5.81 5.96
C ILE A 169 0.01 -6.25 6.47
N TYR A 170 0.33 -7.53 6.32
CA TYR A 170 1.62 -8.08 6.72
C TYR A 170 2.34 -8.69 5.51
N PRO A 171 3.51 -8.16 5.12
CA PRO A 171 4.28 -8.70 4.02
C PRO A 171 4.69 -10.15 4.29
N GLU A 172 4.52 -11.03 3.31
CA GLU A 172 5.19 -12.32 3.34
C GLU A 172 6.70 -12.12 3.13
N ARG A 173 7.50 -12.93 3.83
CA ARG A 173 8.96 -12.90 3.64
C ARG A 173 9.40 -13.45 2.28
N LEU A 174 8.55 -14.24 1.63
CA LEU A 174 8.82 -14.94 0.37
C LEU A 174 7.57 -14.92 -0.50
N GLY A 175 7.74 -14.68 -1.81
CA GLY A 175 6.67 -14.85 -2.80
C GLY A 175 5.81 -13.61 -3.10
N GLY A 176 6.20 -12.42 -2.64
CA GLY A 176 5.58 -11.14 -3.05
C GLY A 176 4.11 -10.98 -2.62
N GLY A 177 3.66 -11.74 -1.63
CA GLY A 177 2.30 -11.71 -1.10
C GLY A 177 2.20 -10.99 0.24
N GLY A 178 0.96 -10.82 0.71
CA GLY A 178 0.64 -10.27 2.01
C GLY A 178 -0.44 -11.06 2.72
N SER A 179 -0.28 -11.26 4.04
CA SER A 179 -1.38 -11.67 4.91
C SER A 179 -2.18 -10.44 5.29
N ILE A 180 -3.46 -10.44 4.93
CA ILE A 180 -4.39 -9.34 5.13
C ILE A 180 -5.40 -9.72 6.18
N VAL A 181 -5.79 -8.73 6.95
CA VAL A 181 -6.82 -8.91 7.97
C VAL A 181 -7.87 -7.81 7.81
N SER A 182 -9.12 -8.21 7.56
CA SER A 182 -10.25 -7.29 7.49
C SER A 182 -11.25 -7.51 8.63
N LEU A 183 -11.96 -6.43 8.99
CA LEU A 183 -12.87 -6.40 10.14
C LEU A 183 -14.01 -7.43 10.04
N HIS A 184 -14.53 -7.64 8.82
CA HIS A 184 -15.71 -8.49 8.55
C HIS A 184 -15.35 -9.72 7.72
N GLY A 185 -14.42 -9.61 6.77
CA GLY A 185 -13.94 -10.70 5.93
C GLY A 185 -12.89 -11.60 6.57
N GLY A 186 -12.38 -11.25 7.75
CA GLY A 186 -11.45 -12.08 8.51
C GLY A 186 -10.03 -12.09 7.93
N PHE A 187 -9.40 -13.27 7.87
CA PHE A 187 -8.01 -13.42 7.45
C PHE A 187 -7.92 -13.88 6.01
N MET A 188 -7.08 -13.22 5.23
CA MET A 188 -6.86 -13.51 3.81
C MET A 188 -5.38 -13.59 3.53
N LEU A 189 -5.00 -14.52 2.65
CA LEU A 189 -3.67 -14.52 2.05
C LEU A 189 -3.81 -14.03 0.61
N LEU A 190 -3.18 -12.91 0.28
CA LEU A 190 -3.20 -12.34 -1.07
C LEU A 190 -1.84 -12.48 -1.73
N LYS A 191 -1.83 -12.99 -2.95
CA LYS A 191 -0.66 -13.06 -3.82
C LYS A 191 -0.96 -12.39 -5.15
N GLN A 192 0.02 -11.68 -5.69
CA GLN A 192 -0.08 -11.10 -7.03
C GLN A 192 0.14 -12.15 -8.15
N THR A 193 0.46 -13.41 -7.84
CA THR A 193 0.67 -14.45 -8.87
C THR A 193 -0.59 -15.27 -9.13
N ALA A 194 -0.71 -15.83 -10.33
CA ALA A 194 -1.81 -16.74 -10.66
C ALA A 194 -1.73 -18.02 -9.81
N ILE A 195 -2.88 -18.66 -9.59
CA ILE A 195 -3.00 -19.94 -8.89
C ILE A 195 -2.37 -21.02 -9.79
N GLY A 196 -1.06 -21.26 -9.60
CA GLY A 196 -0.24 -22.15 -10.42
C GLY A 196 1.20 -21.67 -10.58
N ASP A 197 1.40 -20.35 -10.63
CA ASP A 197 2.72 -19.70 -10.71
C ASP A 197 3.24 -19.28 -9.33
N SER A 198 2.42 -19.43 -8.29
CA SER A 198 2.88 -19.28 -6.91
C SER A 198 3.98 -20.31 -6.64
N PRO A 199 5.12 -19.90 -6.05
CA PRO A 199 6.19 -20.82 -5.72
C PRO A 199 5.65 -21.93 -4.82
N VAL A 200 5.65 -23.16 -5.34
CA VAL A 200 5.26 -24.35 -4.60
C VAL A 200 6.43 -24.69 -3.69
N PHE A 201 6.28 -24.43 -2.40
CA PHE A 201 7.27 -24.83 -1.40
C PHE A 201 7.25 -26.36 -1.28
N THR A 202 8.19 -27.04 -1.94
CA THR A 202 8.27 -28.52 -1.96
C THR A 202 9.02 -29.10 -0.76
N GLY A 203 9.35 -28.27 0.24
CA GLY A 203 10.15 -28.66 1.40
C GLY A 203 11.58 -28.13 1.34
N ARG A 204 12.35 -28.44 2.40
CA ARG A 204 13.63 -27.81 2.77
C ARG A 204 14.54 -27.44 1.57
N GLY A 205 14.58 -26.14 1.26
CA GLY A 205 15.82 -25.47 0.91
C GLY A 205 16.09 -25.13 -0.55
N ASP A 206 15.30 -25.58 -1.52
CA ASP A 206 15.55 -25.24 -2.93
C ASP A 206 14.33 -24.57 -3.57
N VAL A 207 14.50 -23.32 -4.01
CA VAL A 207 13.56 -22.57 -4.84
C VAL A 207 14.07 -22.64 -6.27
N LYS A 208 13.28 -23.22 -7.20
CA LYS A 208 13.55 -23.15 -8.64
C LYS A 208 12.95 -21.88 -9.23
#